data_AF-R4W6A5-F1
#
_entry.id   AF-R4W6A5-F1
#
_cell.length_a   1.000
_cell.length_b   1.000
_cell.length_c   1.000
_cell.angle_alpha   90.00
_cell.angle_beta   90.00
_cell.angle_gamma   90.00
#
_symmetry.space_group_name_H-M   'P 1'
#
loop_
_entity.id
_entity.type
_entity.pdbx_description
1 polymer ?
#
loop_
_entity_poly.entity_id
_entity_poly.type
_entity_poly.pdbx_seq_one_letter_code
_entity_poly.pdbx_strand_id
1 'polypeptide(L)'
;MTEHSRTDDANGEQTEPIERLLADEGESSGARPSSPQLRSDGGEHEGMQDMSLDELREEIESIDRELVELIARRTYVADSVAAVKDEQDLSTTDEEQEQRVMDRAGKNAEQFDVDANLVKAIFRLLIELNKVEQRESR
;
A
#
# COMPACT_ATOMS: atom_id res chain seq x y z
N MET A 1 -43.15 -25.55 -26.61
CA MET A 1 -42.46 -24.46 -27.33
C MET A 1 -42.93 -23.17 -26.65
N THR A 2 -42.18 -22.48 -25.80
CA THR A 2 -40.73 -22.41 -25.60
C THR A 2 -40.49 -21.79 -24.22
N GLU A 3 -39.63 -22.40 -23.41
CA GLU A 3 -38.96 -21.79 -22.25
C GLU A 3 -38.21 -20.53 -22.68
N HIS A 4 -38.07 -19.51 -21.84
CA HIS A 4 -36.92 -18.59 -21.74
C HIS A 4 -37.06 -17.92 -20.36
N SER A 5 -36.50 -18.52 -19.31
CA SER A 5 -35.12 -18.40 -18.83
C SER A 5 -34.76 -17.00 -18.33
N ARG A 6 -34.40 -16.98 -17.04
CA ARG A 6 -33.73 -15.92 -16.28
C ARG A 6 -32.50 -15.40 -17.03
N THR A 7 -32.18 -14.13 -16.78
CA THR A 7 -30.84 -13.74 -16.33
C THR A 7 -30.97 -12.56 -15.36
N ASP A 8 -30.64 -12.84 -14.10
CA ASP A 8 -30.26 -11.85 -13.09
C ASP A 8 -28.85 -11.37 -13.44
N ASP A 9 -28.70 -10.14 -13.90
CA ASP A 9 -27.38 -9.50 -14.07
C ASP A 9 -26.96 -8.86 -12.74
N ALA A 10 -26.44 -9.69 -11.84
CA ALA A 10 -25.69 -9.21 -10.69
C ALA A 10 -24.27 -8.87 -11.16
N ASN A 11 -24.03 -7.59 -11.47
CA ASN A 11 -22.69 -7.03 -11.61
C ASN A 11 -22.04 -6.92 -10.23
N GLY A 12 -21.59 -8.05 -9.69
CA GLY A 12 -20.68 -8.09 -8.55
C GLY A 12 -19.26 -8.05 -9.09
N GLU A 13 -18.60 -6.90 -8.97
CA GLU A 13 -17.14 -6.83 -9.01
C GLU A 13 -16.64 -7.70 -7.85
N GLN A 14 -16.28 -8.94 -8.16
CA GLN A 14 -15.57 -9.80 -7.22
C GLN A 14 -14.16 -9.25 -7.11
N THR A 15 -13.89 -8.48 -6.07
CA THR A 15 -12.52 -8.13 -5.66
C THR A 15 -11.81 -9.43 -5.30
N GLU A 16 -10.92 -9.90 -6.18
CA GLU A 16 -10.11 -11.08 -5.93
C GLU A 16 -9.24 -10.85 -4.69
N PRO A 17 -9.09 -11.85 -3.80
CA PRO A 17 -8.24 -11.72 -2.62
C PRO A 17 -6.78 -11.53 -3.03
N ILE A 18 -6.13 -10.53 -2.43
CA ILE A 18 -4.75 -10.09 -2.72
C ILE A 18 -3.74 -11.26 -2.61
N GLU A 19 -4.03 -12.26 -1.77
CA GLU A 19 -3.22 -13.49 -1.63
C GLU A 19 -2.96 -14.20 -2.96
N ARG A 20 -3.86 -14.10 -3.93
CA ARG A 20 -3.72 -14.74 -5.24
C ARG A 20 -2.77 -14.01 -6.19
N LEU A 21 -2.57 -12.70 -5.99
CA LEU A 21 -1.67 -11.89 -6.80
C LEU A 21 -0.19 -12.17 -6.50
N LEU A 22 0.09 -12.70 -5.30
CA LEU A 22 1.45 -12.95 -4.80
C LEU A 22 1.97 -14.38 -5.09
N ALA A 23 1.16 -15.23 -5.73
CA ALA A 23 1.45 -16.66 -5.85
C ALA A 23 2.20 -17.08 -7.13
N ASP A 24 2.51 -16.16 -8.06
CA ASP A 24 3.06 -16.52 -9.40
C ASP A 24 4.50 -16.08 -9.67
N GLU A 25 5.25 -15.59 -8.67
CA GLU A 25 6.68 -15.28 -8.88
C GLU A 25 7.55 -16.47 -8.49
N GLY A 26 7.67 -17.40 -9.45
CA GLY A 26 8.67 -18.46 -9.44
C GLY A 26 10.09 -17.92 -9.33
N GLU A 27 10.92 -18.68 -8.61
CA GLU A 27 12.32 -18.46 -8.29
C GLU A 27 13.16 -17.73 -9.35
N SER A 28 13.59 -16.51 -9.03
CA SER A 28 14.87 -15.96 -9.50
C SER A 28 15.66 -15.45 -8.31
N SER A 29 16.70 -16.21 -7.97
CA SER A 29 17.75 -15.83 -7.03
C SER A 29 18.54 -14.67 -7.61
N GLY A 30 18.04 -13.45 -7.44
CA GLY A 30 18.76 -12.21 -7.58
C GLY A 30 18.79 -11.54 -6.21
N ALA A 31 19.97 -11.19 -5.72
CA ALA A 31 20.12 -10.44 -4.49
C ALA A 31 19.19 -9.22 -4.51
N ARG A 32 18.15 -9.22 -3.66
CA ARG A 32 17.31 -8.04 -3.45
C ARG A 32 18.26 -6.90 -3.06
N PRO A 33 18.34 -5.80 -3.81
CA PRO A 33 19.07 -4.65 -3.30
C PRO A 33 18.37 -4.25 -2.00
N SER A 34 19.12 -4.27 -0.90
CA SER A 34 18.72 -3.67 0.36
C SER A 34 18.16 -2.28 0.05
N SER A 35 16.92 -2.03 0.45
CA SER A 35 16.18 -0.79 0.22
C SER A 35 17.12 0.42 0.20
N PRO A 36 17.12 1.25 -0.85
CA PRO A 36 17.98 2.42 -0.89
C PRO A 36 17.66 3.24 0.35
N GLN A 37 18.63 3.38 1.24
CA GLN A 37 18.58 4.43 2.24
C GLN A 37 18.53 5.71 1.42
N LEU A 38 17.35 6.34 1.30
CA LEU A 38 17.17 7.63 0.65
C LEU A 38 18.11 8.62 1.35
N ARG A 39 19.29 8.76 0.78
CA ARG A 39 20.29 9.71 1.21
C ARG A 39 19.88 11.02 0.57
N SER A 40 19.76 12.06 1.38
CA SER A 40 19.61 13.47 0.98
C SER A 40 20.88 14.00 0.27
N ASP A 41 21.58 13.17 -0.50
CA ASP A 41 22.75 13.59 -1.26
C ASP A 41 22.29 13.81 -2.71
N GLY A 42 22.52 15.02 -3.24
CA GLY A 42 21.92 15.53 -4.48
C GLY A 42 22.25 14.79 -5.78
N GLY A 43 22.81 13.57 -5.71
CA GLY A 43 23.24 12.79 -6.87
C GLY A 43 22.11 12.16 -7.71
N GLU A 44 20.97 11.80 -7.09
CA GLU A 44 19.84 11.23 -7.85
C GLU A 44 19.09 12.30 -8.66
N HIS A 45 18.99 13.52 -8.11
CA HIS A 45 18.38 14.66 -8.80
C HIS A 45 19.23 15.18 -9.98
N GLU A 46 20.55 14.98 -9.97
CA GLU A 46 21.41 15.36 -11.09
C GLU A 46 21.26 14.40 -12.28
N GLY A 47 21.15 13.09 -12.03
CA GLY A 47 20.92 12.09 -13.09
C GLY A 47 19.57 12.23 -13.79
N MET A 48 18.54 12.69 -13.05
CA MET A 48 17.19 12.91 -13.58
C MET A 48 17.10 14.11 -14.55
N GLN A 49 18.00 15.10 -14.43
CA GLN A 49 17.97 16.31 -15.27
C GLN A 49 18.40 16.04 -16.73
N ASP A 50 19.08 14.93 -16.98
CA ASP A 50 19.54 14.52 -18.30
C ASP A 50 18.59 13.53 -18.99
N MET A 51 17.54 13.05 -18.30
CA MET A 51 16.56 12.12 -18.83
C MET A 51 15.59 12.80 -19.80
N SER A 52 15.15 12.06 -20.82
CA SER A 52 14.06 12.46 -21.68
C SER A 52 12.70 12.41 -20.97
N LEU A 53 11.69 13.07 -21.56
CA LEU A 53 10.34 13.06 -21.01
C LEU A 53 9.74 11.65 -20.92
N ASP A 54 10.06 10.77 -21.88
CA ASP A 54 9.53 9.41 -21.88
C ASP A 54 10.20 8.56 -20.80
N GLU A 55 11.52 8.69 -20.60
CA GLU A 55 12.23 8.05 -19.48
C GLU A 55 11.71 8.51 -18.11
N LEU A 56 11.46 9.81 -17.94
CA LEU A 56 10.86 10.34 -16.70
C LEU A 56 9.46 9.78 -16.42
N ARG A 57 8.68 9.51 -17.47
CA ARG A 57 7.34 8.91 -17.33
C ARG A 57 7.41 7.44 -16.97
N GLU A 58 8.35 6.70 -17.55
CA GLU A 58 8.62 5.31 -17.19
C GLU A 58 9.07 5.20 -15.72
N GLU A 59 9.89 6.14 -15.25
CA GLU A 59 10.29 6.22 -13.85
C GLU A 59 9.09 6.45 -12.91
N ILE A 60 8.19 7.39 -13.26
CA ILE A 60 6.95 7.60 -12.50
C ILE A 60 6.10 6.33 -12.47
N GLU A 61 5.95 5.65 -13.61
CA GLU A 61 5.18 4.40 -13.66
C GLU A 61 5.81 3.30 -12.79
N SER A 62 7.14 3.24 -12.71
CA SER A 62 7.83 2.33 -11.80
C SER A 62 7.54 2.67 -10.33
N ILE A 63 7.66 3.95 -9.96
CA ILE A 63 7.33 4.44 -8.61
C ILE A 63 5.87 4.10 -8.25
N ASP A 64 4.94 4.29 -9.18
CA ASP A 64 3.53 4.00 -8.96
C ASP A 64 3.29 2.50 -8.66
N ARG A 65 3.97 1.60 -9.39
CA ARG A 65 3.93 0.15 -9.10
C ARG A 65 4.48 -0.17 -7.72
N GLU A 66 5.63 0.41 -7.36
CA GLU A 66 6.25 0.21 -6.05
C GLU A 66 5.36 0.73 -4.92
N LEU A 67 4.68 1.86 -5.10
CA LEU A 67 3.72 2.39 -4.14
C LEU A 67 2.57 1.40 -3.89
N VAL A 68 2.02 0.79 -4.96
CA VAL A 68 0.97 -0.23 -4.82
C VAL A 68 1.47 -1.46 -4.07
N GLU A 69 2.67 -1.95 -4.38
CA GLU A 69 3.27 -3.09 -3.66
C GLU A 69 3.48 -2.78 -2.17
N LEU A 70 3.99 -1.57 -1.86
CA LEU A 70 4.20 -1.13 -0.48
C LEU A 70 2.88 -1.00 0.29
N ILE A 71 1.82 -0.53 -0.35
CA ILE A 71 0.48 -0.45 0.24
C ILE A 71 -0.02 -1.86 0.56
N ALA A 72 0.02 -2.79 -0.40
CA ALA A 72 -0.42 -4.17 -0.20
C ALA A 72 0.34 -4.85 0.94
N ARG A 73 1.67 -4.70 0.97
CA ARG A 73 2.51 -5.23 2.05
C ARG A 73 2.15 -4.63 3.41
N ARG A 74 1.87 -3.32 3.47
CA ARG A 74 1.46 -2.65 4.71
C ARG A 74 0.11 -3.18 5.22
N THR A 75 -0.84 -3.41 4.32
CA THR A 75 -2.14 -3.99 4.65
C THR A 75 -1.99 -5.39 5.25
N TYR A 76 -1.24 -6.29 4.59
CA TYR A 76 -0.99 -7.63 5.12
C TYR A 76 -0.38 -7.66 6.52
N VAL A 77 0.58 -6.76 6.80
CA VAL A 77 1.18 -6.64 8.14
C VAL A 77 0.14 -6.15 9.15
N ALA A 78 -0.74 -5.24 8.77
CA ALA A 78 -1.79 -4.76 9.65
C ALA A 78 -2.84 -5.85 9.96
N ASP A 79 -3.17 -6.68 8.98
CA ASP A 79 -4.05 -7.85 9.17
C ASP A 79 -3.43 -8.85 10.13
N SER A 80 -2.14 -9.13 9.95
CA SER A 80 -1.38 -9.99 10.87
C SER A 80 -1.38 -9.44 12.30
N VAL A 81 -1.29 -8.12 12.47
CA VAL A 81 -1.41 -7.47 13.79
C VAL A 81 -2.82 -7.62 14.35
N ALA A 82 -3.87 -7.52 13.52
CA ALA A 82 -5.25 -7.71 13.95
C ALA A 82 -5.49 -9.15 14.43
N ALA A 83 -4.99 -10.15 13.71
CA ALA A 83 -5.06 -11.56 14.13
C ALA A 83 -4.39 -11.79 15.49
N VAL A 84 -3.19 -11.23 15.69
CA VAL A 84 -2.49 -11.32 16.99
C VAL A 84 -3.27 -10.62 18.11
N LYS A 85 -3.94 -9.50 17.83
CA LYS A 85 -4.78 -8.81 18.82
C LYS A 85 -6.01 -9.64 19.19
N ASP A 86 -6.64 -10.29 18.22
CA ASP A 86 -7.79 -11.17 18.44
C ASP A 86 -7.42 -12.39 19.30
N GLU A 87 -6.29 -13.04 19.00
CA GLU A 87 -5.74 -14.14 19.80
C GLU A 87 -5.44 -13.75 21.26
N GLN A 88 -5.14 -12.47 21.50
CA GLN A 88 -4.81 -11.93 22.81
C GLN A 88 -5.98 -11.22 23.51
N ASP A 89 -7.18 -11.26 22.92
CA ASP A 89 -8.38 -10.56 23.42
C ASP A 89 -8.14 -9.05 23.64
N LEU A 90 -7.35 -8.44 22.74
CA LEU A 90 -7.03 -7.02 22.76
C LEU A 90 -8.00 -6.24 21.86
N SER A 91 -8.29 -5.00 22.25
CA SER A 91 -9.10 -4.08 21.43
C SER A 91 -8.48 -3.90 20.03
N THR A 92 -9.31 -4.04 19.00
CA THR A 92 -8.92 -3.74 17.62
C THR A 92 -8.66 -2.26 17.39
N THR A 93 -9.34 -1.38 18.12
CA THR A 93 -9.09 0.07 18.07
C THR A 93 -7.91 0.41 18.97
N ASP A 94 -6.94 1.12 18.40
CA ASP A 94 -5.69 1.52 19.05
C ASP A 94 -5.32 2.95 18.64
N GLU A 95 -5.99 3.91 19.27
CA GLU A 95 -5.87 5.34 18.97
C GLU A 95 -4.43 5.85 19.20
N GLU A 96 -3.71 5.27 20.17
CA GLU A 96 -2.32 5.63 20.43
C GLU A 96 -1.43 5.21 19.27
N GLN A 97 -1.62 4.00 18.74
CA GLN A 97 -0.90 3.56 17.56
C GLN A 97 -1.24 4.40 16.32
N GLU A 98 -2.50 4.78 16.13
CA GLU A 98 -2.90 5.69 15.05
C GLU A 98 -2.20 7.04 15.16
N GLN A 99 -2.15 7.64 16.35
CA GLN A 99 -1.43 8.89 16.58
C GLN A 99 0.08 8.74 16.26
N ARG A 100 0.70 7.64 16.71
CA ARG A 100 2.12 7.36 16.40
C ARG A 100 2.38 7.20 14.90
N VAL A 101 1.44 6.61 14.15
CA VAL A 101 1.53 6.51 12.69
C VAL A 101 1.48 7.91 12.07
N MET A 102 0.58 8.77 12.53
CA MET A 102 0.42 10.14 12.03
C MET A 102 1.62 11.05 12.37
N ASP A 103 2.22 10.85 13.53
CA ASP A 103 3.44 11.56 13.94
C ASP A 103 4.63 11.17 13.04
N ARG A 104 4.79 9.87 12.72
CA ARG A 104 5.81 9.42 11.77
C ARG A 104 5.57 9.96 10.36
N ALA A 105 4.31 9.97 9.91
CA ALA A 105 3.95 10.53 8.61
C ALA A 105 4.34 12.02 8.50
N GLY A 106 4.10 12.81 9.55
CA GLY A 106 4.54 14.21 9.62
C GLY A 106 6.06 14.37 9.55
N LYS A 107 6.80 13.61 10.36
CA LYS A 107 8.27 13.66 10.38
C LYS A 107 8.90 13.28 9.03
N ASN A 108 8.34 12.25 8.37
CA ASN A 108 8.81 11.85 7.05
C ASN A 108 8.52 12.94 6.01
N ALA A 109 7.35 13.58 6.08
CA ALA A 109 7.03 14.67 5.16
C ALA A 109 8.03 15.83 5.26
N GLU A 110 8.38 16.22 6.49
CA GLU A 110 9.43 17.22 6.75
C GLU A 110 10.79 16.78 6.21
N GLN A 111 11.16 15.51 6.39
CA GLN A 111 12.44 14.97 5.92
C GLN A 111 12.57 15.00 4.38
N PHE A 112 11.47 14.76 3.67
CA PHE A 112 11.45 14.71 2.20
C PHE A 112 10.99 16.02 1.55
N ASP A 113 10.84 17.10 2.33
CA ASP A 113 10.38 18.42 1.88
C ASP A 113 9.05 18.36 1.08
N VAL A 114 8.12 17.53 1.55
CA VAL A 114 6.78 17.39 0.98
C VAL A 114 5.71 17.91 1.94
N ASP A 115 4.54 18.29 1.42
CA ASP A 115 3.46 18.82 2.24
C ASP A 115 2.98 17.80 3.29
N ALA A 116 3.16 18.16 4.57
CA ALA A 116 2.81 17.30 5.68
C ALA A 116 1.31 17.00 5.80
N ASN A 117 0.43 17.90 5.34
CA ASN A 117 -1.01 17.65 5.36
C ASN A 117 -1.41 16.62 4.30
N LEU A 118 -0.80 16.67 3.11
CA LEU A 118 -0.99 15.71 2.04
C LEU A 118 -0.51 14.32 2.46
N VAL A 119 0.71 14.21 2.98
CA VAL A 119 1.23 12.92 3.48
C VAL A 119 0.34 12.37 4.59
N LYS A 120 -0.06 13.20 5.57
CA LYS A 120 -1.00 12.77 6.62
C LYS A 120 -2.36 12.35 6.05
N ALA A 121 -2.85 12.96 4.96
CA ALA A 121 -4.10 12.55 4.32
C ALA A 121 -3.99 11.15 3.71
N ILE A 122 -2.88 10.84 3.03
CA ILE A 122 -2.62 9.48 2.51
C ILE A 122 -2.59 8.47 3.65
N PHE A 123 -1.89 8.78 4.75
CA PHE A 123 -1.83 7.89 5.91
C PHE A 123 -3.18 7.68 6.59
N ARG A 124 -4.08 8.67 6.59
CA ARG A 124 -5.47 8.47 7.05
C ARG A 124 -6.18 7.45 6.19
N LEU A 125 -6.08 7.55 4.87
CA LEU A 125 -6.70 6.56 3.97
C LEU A 125 -6.16 5.15 4.24
N LEU A 126 -4.85 5.00 4.45
CA LEU A 126 -4.23 3.71 4.77
C LEU A 126 -4.61 3.15 6.15
N ILE A 127 -4.96 4.01 7.11
CA ILE A 127 -5.50 3.57 8.41
C ILE A 127 -6.95 3.12 8.23
N GLU A 128 -7.75 3.90 7.51
CA GLU A 128 -9.16 3.60 7.30
C GLU A 128 -9.38 2.34 6.47
N LEU A 129 -8.56 2.08 5.44
CA LEU A 129 -8.59 0.83 4.66
C LEU A 129 -8.52 -0.40 5.60
N ASN A 130 -7.51 -0.44 6.46
CA ASN A 130 -7.31 -1.56 7.38
C ASN A 130 -8.44 -1.69 8.41
N LYS A 131 -9.09 -0.58 8.80
CA LYS A 131 -10.25 -0.62 9.72
C LYS A 131 -11.48 -1.21 9.06
N VAL A 132 -11.69 -0.97 7.76
CA VAL A 132 -12.81 -1.53 7.01
C VAL A 132 -12.63 -3.04 6.88
N GLU A 133 -11.45 -3.49 6.45
CA GLU A 133 -11.13 -4.92 6.31
C GLU A 133 -11.32 -5.68 7.64
N GLN A 134 -10.87 -5.12 8.76
CA GLN A 134 -11.08 -5.71 10.10
C GLN A 134 -12.55 -5.78 10.55
N ARG A 135 -13.44 -4.94 10.00
CA ARG A 135 -14.88 -5.00 10.32
C ARG A 135 -15.59 -6.06 9.49
N GLU A 136 -15.12 -6.31 8.27
CA GLU A 136 -15.68 -7.32 7.37
C GLU A 136 -15.23 -8.74 7.72
N SER A 137 -14.06 -8.90 8.34
CA SER A 137 -13.53 -10.20 8.78
C SER A 137 -14.04 -10.68 10.15
N ARG A 138 -15.03 -10.00 10.73
CA ARG A 138 -15.68 -10.34 12.02
C ARG A 138 -17.02 -11.03 11.80
#